data_AF-A0A943BSS3-F1
#
_entry.id   AF-A0A943BSS3-F1
#
_cell.length_a   1.000
_cell.length_b   1.000
_cell.length_c   1.000
_cell.angle_alpha   90.00
_cell.angle_beta   90.00
_cell.angle_gamma   90.00
#
_symmetry.space_group_name_H-M   'P 1'
#
loop_
_entity.id
_entity.type
_entity.pdbx_description
1 polymer ?
#
loop_
_entity_poly.entity_id
_entity_poly.type
_entity_poly.pdbx_seq_one_letter_code
_entity_poly.pdbx_strand_id
1 'polypeptide(L)'
;MRLLYAQKAGIERDLCEKVCRYYEKHDAKINKTAEKFYLGNDLCLNNKSDLFRLACVLKAFEYTHNDYVKNRISDDVFFDTISDIGIWCEENANKGLSNFRWLKNHVHLELFRLGRLQFQLFPSKNILFDYSKLPFSRGDNLIYIHIPKAANLDIEECKKSIDYARRFFAEYFSEFEYDYFICESWLLFKGNAKFMKKSANIIKFAELFEYGYSIYNEAQAFERIFGISVPIRSKRKIAALPQNTSLQKSAVEFKLSGGKFGEGICWIKK
;
A
#
# COMPACT_ATOMS: atom_id res chain seq x y z
N MET A 1 -19.31 -19.97 14.76
CA MET A 1 -19.08 -19.59 13.35
C MET A 1 -17.79 -18.79 13.33
N ARG A 2 -16.75 -19.22 12.61
CA ARG A 2 -15.44 -18.56 12.61
C ARG A 2 -15.29 -17.66 11.38
N LEU A 3 -14.51 -16.59 11.50
CA LEU A 3 -14.05 -15.81 10.36
C LEU A 3 -13.10 -16.68 9.53
N LEU A 4 -13.48 -17.03 8.30
CA LEU A 4 -12.84 -18.11 7.52
C LEU A 4 -11.37 -17.83 7.22
N TYR A 5 -11.04 -16.57 6.93
CA TYR A 5 -9.72 -16.18 6.42
C TYR A 5 -8.82 -15.50 7.45
N ALA A 6 -9.24 -15.37 8.71
CA ALA A 6 -8.45 -14.69 9.74
C ALA A 6 -7.01 -15.25 9.84
N GLN A 7 -6.87 -16.58 9.83
CA GLN A 7 -5.57 -17.26 9.92
C GLN A 7 -4.73 -17.20 8.63
N LYS A 8 -5.35 -16.88 7.49
CA LYS A 8 -4.69 -16.78 6.19
C LYS A 8 -4.39 -15.33 5.78
N ALA A 9 -4.89 -14.35 6.53
CA ALA A 9 -4.78 -12.94 6.19
C ALA A 9 -3.53 -12.26 6.78
N GLY A 10 -2.51 -13.03 7.17
CA GLY A 10 -1.25 -12.48 7.71
C GLY A 10 -1.38 -11.77 9.05
N ILE A 11 -2.47 -12.00 9.80
CA ILE A 11 -2.72 -11.38 11.10
C ILE A 11 -2.02 -12.18 12.20
N GLU A 12 -1.48 -11.47 13.20
CA GLU A 12 -0.88 -12.07 14.40
C GLU A 12 -1.88 -12.99 15.13
N ARG A 13 -1.37 -14.08 15.73
CA ARG A 13 -2.19 -15.17 16.25
C ARG A 13 -3.13 -14.72 17.38
N ASP A 14 -2.64 -13.96 18.36
CA ASP A 14 -3.46 -13.52 19.48
C ASP A 14 -4.56 -12.57 19.01
N LEU A 15 -4.26 -11.68 18.05
CA LEU A 15 -5.27 -10.84 17.41
C LEU A 15 -6.30 -11.67 16.62
N CYS A 16 -5.88 -12.71 15.90
CA CYS A 16 -6.79 -13.64 15.21
C CYS A 16 -7.79 -14.28 16.18
N GLU A 17 -7.30 -14.81 17.30
CA GLU A 17 -8.16 -15.42 18.31
C GLU A 17 -9.11 -14.40 18.91
N LYS A 18 -8.61 -13.20 19.22
CA LYS A 18 -9.40 -12.10 19.78
C LYS A 18 -10.52 -11.67 18.84
N VAL A 19 -10.25 -11.48 17.56
CA VAL A 19 -11.26 -11.05 16.59
C VAL A 19 -12.28 -12.17 16.32
N CYS A 20 -11.88 -13.43 16.32
CA CYS A 20 -12.81 -14.56 16.18
C CYS A 20 -13.77 -14.65 17.39
N ARG A 21 -13.27 -14.54 18.63
CA ARG A 21 -14.13 -14.50 19.83
C ARG A 21 -15.02 -13.26 19.85
N TYR A 22 -14.52 -12.14 19.34
CA TYR A 22 -15.33 -10.92 19.21
C TYR A 22 -16.46 -11.10 18.18
N TYR A 23 -16.17 -11.76 17.06
CA TYR A 23 -17.16 -12.06 16.03
C TYR A 23 -18.29 -12.93 16.56
N GLU A 24 -17.98 -14.02 17.29
CA GLU A 24 -18.98 -14.92 17.85
C GLU A 24 -20.00 -14.22 18.78
N LYS A 25 -19.62 -13.10 19.41
CA LYS A 25 -20.49 -12.31 20.28
C LYS A 25 -21.31 -11.24 19.54
N HIS A 26 -20.98 -10.91 18.30
CA HIS A 26 -21.52 -9.75 17.57
C HIS A 26 -21.85 -10.06 16.09
N ASP A 27 -22.02 -11.34 15.76
CA ASP A 27 -22.08 -11.86 14.40
C ASP A 27 -23.16 -11.18 13.54
N ALA A 28 -24.38 -11.02 14.03
CA ALA A 28 -25.48 -10.41 13.31
C ALA A 28 -25.15 -8.97 12.87
N LYS A 29 -24.54 -8.18 13.77
CA LYS A 29 -24.18 -6.79 13.48
C LYS A 29 -22.98 -6.70 12.55
N ILE A 30 -22.00 -7.60 12.72
CA ILE A 30 -20.80 -7.66 11.87
C ILE A 30 -21.20 -8.08 10.47
N ASN A 31 -21.98 -9.15 10.29
CA ASN A 31 -22.45 -9.62 8.97
C ASN A 31 -23.19 -8.51 8.22
N LYS A 32 -24.15 -7.85 8.86
CA LYS A 32 -24.90 -6.72 8.26
C LYS A 32 -24.00 -5.55 7.86
N THR A 33 -22.93 -5.30 8.62
CA THR A 33 -22.03 -4.16 8.36
C THR A 33 -20.96 -4.53 7.32
N ALA A 34 -20.48 -5.77 7.33
CA ALA A 34 -19.57 -6.32 6.34
C ALA A 34 -20.20 -6.35 4.94
N GLU A 35 -21.47 -6.74 4.84
CA GLU A 35 -22.24 -6.67 3.59
C GLU A 35 -22.32 -5.23 3.06
N LYS A 36 -22.61 -4.24 3.92
CA LYS A 36 -22.61 -2.83 3.52
C LYS A 36 -21.25 -2.36 3.03
N PHE A 37 -20.17 -2.77 3.70
CA PHE A 37 -18.81 -2.45 3.30
C PHE A 37 -18.48 -3.06 1.93
N TYR A 38 -18.81 -4.35 1.74
CA TYR A 38 -18.68 -5.07 0.48
C TYR A 38 -19.45 -4.37 -0.66
N LEU A 39 -20.68 -3.91 -0.41
CA LEU A 39 -21.50 -3.17 -1.38
C LEU A 39 -21.05 -1.70 -1.61
N GLY A 40 -19.90 -1.29 -1.07
CA GLY A 40 -19.30 0.02 -1.37
C GLY A 40 -19.57 1.12 -0.35
N ASN A 41 -20.31 0.85 0.74
CA ASN A 41 -20.54 1.83 1.80
C ASN A 41 -19.44 1.75 2.88
N ASP A 42 -18.28 2.34 2.60
CA ASP A 42 -17.15 2.39 3.55
C ASP A 42 -17.46 3.20 4.83
N LEU A 43 -18.34 4.19 4.73
CA LEU A 43 -18.77 5.03 5.85
C LEU A 43 -19.42 4.23 6.99
N CYS A 44 -19.92 3.02 6.73
CA CYS A 44 -20.53 2.17 7.75
C CYS A 44 -19.55 1.78 8.88
N LEU A 45 -18.24 1.88 8.64
CA LEU A 45 -17.16 1.58 9.58
C LEU A 45 -16.62 2.82 10.32
N ASN A 46 -17.12 4.03 10.00
CA ASN A 46 -16.79 5.23 10.74
C ASN A 46 -17.23 5.10 12.22
N ASN A 47 -16.40 5.63 13.13
CA ASN A 47 -16.64 5.64 14.58
C ASN A 47 -16.85 4.24 15.21
N LYS A 48 -16.51 3.17 14.51
CA LYS A 48 -16.46 1.81 15.08
C LYS A 48 -15.10 1.56 15.74
N SER A 49 -15.07 0.63 16.69
CA SER A 49 -13.80 0.17 17.27
C SER A 49 -12.96 -0.54 16.21
N ASP A 50 -11.65 -0.48 16.35
CA ASP A 50 -10.71 -1.11 15.42
C ASP A 50 -10.92 -2.62 15.31
N LEU A 51 -11.30 -3.28 16.41
CA LEU A 51 -11.61 -4.71 16.39
C LEU A 51 -12.91 -5.01 15.62
N PHE A 52 -13.91 -4.14 15.72
CA PHE A 52 -15.15 -4.27 14.95
C PHE A 52 -14.89 -4.05 13.45
N ARG A 53 -14.05 -3.06 13.10
CA ARG A 53 -13.61 -2.83 11.72
C ARG A 53 -12.90 -4.04 11.15
N LEU A 54 -11.94 -4.59 11.90
CA LEU A 54 -11.21 -5.80 11.51
C LEU A 54 -12.15 -6.97 11.23
N ALA A 55 -13.10 -7.24 12.15
CA ALA A 55 -14.07 -8.32 11.97
C ALA A 55 -14.97 -8.11 10.73
N CYS A 56 -15.39 -6.88 10.45
CA CYS A 56 -16.20 -6.58 9.27
C CYS A 56 -15.42 -6.76 7.97
N VAL A 57 -14.15 -6.31 7.92
CA VAL A 57 -13.33 -6.46 6.70
C VAL A 57 -12.99 -7.94 6.46
N LEU A 58 -12.64 -8.70 7.51
CA LEU A 58 -12.43 -10.15 7.39
C LEU A 58 -13.67 -10.88 6.89
N LYS A 59 -14.86 -10.48 7.38
CA LYS A 59 -16.11 -11.04 6.88
C LYS A 59 -16.39 -10.60 5.44
N ALA A 60 -16.04 -9.37 5.07
CA ALA A 60 -16.19 -8.88 3.70
C ALA A 60 -15.32 -9.67 2.70
N PHE A 61 -14.12 -10.10 3.10
CA PHE A 61 -13.27 -10.95 2.29
C PHE A 61 -13.90 -12.32 1.97
N GLU A 62 -14.85 -12.82 2.75
CA GLU A 62 -15.61 -14.02 2.39
C GLU A 62 -16.52 -13.79 1.17
N TYR A 63 -17.11 -12.59 1.04
CA TYR A 63 -17.85 -12.21 -0.18
C TYR A 63 -16.89 -11.99 -1.35
N THR A 64 -15.81 -11.23 -1.12
CA THR A 64 -14.80 -10.96 -2.14
C THR A 64 -14.19 -12.23 -2.70
N HIS A 65 -13.94 -13.26 -1.88
CA HIS A 65 -13.42 -14.53 -2.39
C HIS A 65 -14.36 -15.21 -3.39
N ASN A 66 -15.68 -15.10 -3.21
CA ASN A 66 -16.64 -15.59 -4.21
C ASN A 66 -16.47 -14.85 -5.55
N ASP A 67 -16.14 -13.56 -5.52
CA ASP A 67 -15.85 -12.80 -6.74
C ASP A 67 -14.54 -13.26 -7.39
N TYR A 68 -13.50 -13.58 -6.61
CA TYR A 68 -12.27 -14.19 -7.14
C TYR A 68 -12.59 -15.51 -7.85
N VAL A 69 -13.35 -16.40 -7.21
CA VAL A 69 -13.78 -17.69 -7.79
C VAL A 69 -14.59 -17.48 -9.07
N LYS A 70 -15.55 -16.54 -9.06
CA LYS A 70 -16.38 -16.22 -10.23
C LYS A 70 -15.55 -15.71 -11.40
N ASN A 71 -14.53 -14.89 -11.13
CA ASN A 71 -13.60 -14.37 -12.13
C ASN A 71 -12.44 -15.32 -12.44
N ARG A 72 -12.42 -16.52 -11.83
CA ARG A 72 -11.38 -17.54 -12.00
C ARG A 72 -9.97 -17.06 -11.63
N ILE A 73 -9.87 -16.10 -10.72
CA ILE A 73 -8.60 -15.65 -10.17
C ILE A 73 -8.20 -16.61 -9.06
N SER A 74 -6.95 -17.07 -9.08
CA SER A 74 -6.44 -18.09 -8.14
C SER A 74 -6.53 -17.65 -6.66
N ASP A 75 -6.75 -18.61 -5.78
CA ASP A 75 -6.71 -18.44 -4.33
C ASP A 75 -5.38 -17.85 -3.82
N ASP A 76 -4.26 -18.16 -4.47
CA ASP A 76 -2.95 -17.61 -4.07
C ASP A 76 -2.92 -16.09 -4.21
N VAL A 77 -3.41 -15.54 -5.33
CA VAL A 77 -3.54 -14.08 -5.52
C VAL A 77 -4.50 -13.49 -4.50
N PHE A 78 -5.59 -14.18 -4.16
CA PHE A 78 -6.52 -13.73 -3.12
C PHE A 78 -5.82 -13.63 -1.76
N PHE A 79 -5.17 -14.71 -1.29
CA PHE A 79 -4.51 -14.74 0.01
C PHE A 79 -3.34 -13.77 0.10
N ASP A 80 -2.54 -13.66 -0.96
CA ASP A 80 -1.47 -12.66 -1.05
C ASP A 80 -2.04 -11.24 -0.96
N THR A 81 -3.13 -10.96 -1.65
CA THR A 81 -3.77 -9.64 -1.63
C THR A 81 -4.31 -9.30 -0.25
N ILE A 82 -5.10 -10.18 0.37
CA ILE A 82 -5.70 -9.89 1.67
C ILE A 82 -4.69 -9.89 2.82
N SER A 83 -3.48 -10.45 2.63
CA SER A 83 -2.40 -10.42 3.63
C SER A 83 -2.00 -9.01 4.07
N ASP A 84 -2.31 -7.99 3.25
CA ASP A 84 -2.06 -6.58 3.57
C ASP A 84 -2.76 -6.14 4.87
N ILE A 85 -3.91 -6.75 5.21
CA ILE A 85 -4.61 -6.43 6.46
C ILE A 85 -3.75 -6.72 7.70
N GLY A 86 -2.88 -7.74 7.64
CA GLY A 86 -1.92 -8.06 8.69
C GLY A 86 -0.92 -6.94 8.94
N ILE A 87 -0.42 -6.32 7.85
CA ILE A 87 0.49 -5.16 7.91
C ILE A 87 -0.21 -3.99 8.60
N TRP A 88 -1.46 -3.69 8.23
CA TRP A 88 -2.20 -2.59 8.85
C TRP A 88 -2.60 -2.86 10.30
N CYS A 89 -2.79 -4.13 10.68
CA CYS A 89 -2.95 -4.52 12.07
C CYS A 89 -1.66 -4.29 12.86
N GLU A 90 -0.50 -4.67 12.32
CA GLU A 90 0.80 -4.46 12.96
C GLU A 90 1.08 -2.96 13.16
N GLU A 91 0.86 -2.14 12.13
CA GLU A 91 1.02 -0.68 12.21
C GLU A 91 0.07 -0.05 13.25
N ASN A 92 -1.07 -0.69 13.52
CA ASN A 92 -1.98 -0.30 14.59
C ASN A 92 -1.70 -1.01 15.94
N ALA A 93 -0.45 -1.44 16.17
CA ALA A 93 0.00 -2.15 17.37
C ALA A 93 -0.89 -3.37 17.72
N ASN A 94 -1.38 -4.07 16.71
CA ASN A 94 -2.27 -5.23 16.82
C ASN A 94 -3.54 -4.97 17.66
N LYS A 95 -4.04 -3.73 17.71
CA LYS A 95 -5.29 -3.38 18.41
C LYS A 95 -6.55 -3.66 17.59
N GLY A 96 -6.40 -3.93 16.30
CA GLY A 96 -7.46 -4.09 15.30
C GLY A 96 -7.08 -3.35 14.02
N LEU A 97 -8.07 -2.90 13.24
CA LEU A 97 -7.84 -2.20 11.98
C LEU A 97 -8.27 -0.73 12.04
N SER A 98 -7.29 0.17 11.96
CA SER A 98 -7.52 1.62 11.84
C SER A 98 -7.66 2.06 10.38
N ASN A 99 -6.81 1.55 9.48
CA ASN A 99 -6.75 1.95 8.07
C ASN A 99 -7.75 1.21 7.16
N PHE A 100 -8.99 1.01 7.60
CA PHE A 100 -9.99 0.21 6.87
C PHE A 100 -10.36 0.77 5.48
N ARG A 101 -10.22 2.08 5.26
CA ARG A 101 -10.55 2.72 3.98
C ARG A 101 -9.64 2.26 2.84
N TRP A 102 -8.41 1.87 3.15
CA TRP A 102 -7.49 1.29 2.18
C TRP A 102 -7.94 -0.12 1.74
N LEU A 103 -8.48 -0.90 2.68
CA LEU A 103 -8.90 -2.28 2.42
C LEU A 103 -10.16 -2.37 1.55
N LYS A 104 -10.86 -1.25 1.30
CA LYS A 104 -11.96 -1.23 0.32
C LYS A 104 -11.47 -1.66 -1.07
N ASN A 105 -10.26 -1.22 -1.46
CA ASN A 105 -9.68 -1.53 -2.77
C ASN A 105 -9.48 -3.04 -2.95
N HIS A 106 -9.22 -3.75 -1.85
CA HIS A 106 -9.05 -5.20 -1.83
C HIS A 106 -10.41 -5.90 -1.95
N VAL A 107 -11.40 -5.38 -1.20
CA VAL A 107 -12.76 -5.93 -1.19
C VAL A 107 -13.48 -5.77 -2.53
N HIS A 108 -13.18 -4.69 -3.27
CA HIS A 108 -13.84 -4.32 -4.53
C HIS A 108 -13.09 -4.79 -5.80
N LEU A 109 -12.10 -5.67 -5.68
CA LEU A 109 -11.28 -6.12 -6.82
C LEU A 109 -10.57 -4.98 -7.56
N GLU A 110 -10.26 -3.89 -6.86
CA GLU A 110 -9.54 -2.75 -7.44
C GLU A 110 -8.03 -2.87 -7.24
N LEU A 111 -7.56 -3.64 -6.26
CA LEU A 111 -6.15 -3.81 -5.92
C LEU A 111 -5.77 -5.27 -5.72
N PHE A 112 -4.63 -5.66 -6.27
CA PHE A 112 -4.07 -7.00 -6.21
C PHE A 112 -2.61 -6.96 -5.76
N ARG A 113 -2.20 -7.88 -4.90
CA ARG A 113 -0.78 -8.14 -4.64
C ARG A 113 -0.30 -9.22 -5.60
N LEU A 114 0.67 -8.86 -6.44
CA LEU A 114 1.23 -9.75 -7.46
C LEU A 114 2.74 -9.85 -7.23
N GLY A 115 3.13 -10.71 -6.29
CA GLY A 115 4.51 -10.84 -5.83
C GLY A 115 4.89 -9.78 -4.79
N ARG A 116 5.98 -9.05 -5.05
CA ARG A 116 6.53 -8.03 -4.13
C ARG A 116 5.70 -6.75 -4.09
N LEU A 117 5.00 -6.41 -5.16
CA LEU A 117 4.28 -5.15 -5.32
C LEU A 117 2.76 -5.36 -5.33
N GLN A 118 2.04 -4.27 -5.09
CA GLN A 118 0.59 -4.19 -5.24
C GLN A 118 0.24 -3.32 -6.44
N PHE A 119 -0.86 -3.63 -7.11
CA PHE A 119 -1.27 -2.99 -8.34
C PHE A 119 -2.76 -2.68 -8.27
N GLN A 120 -3.12 -1.43 -8.54
CA GLN A 120 -4.50 -0.95 -8.46
C GLN A 120 -4.99 -0.46 -9.84
N LEU A 121 -6.19 -0.88 -10.23
CA LEU A 121 -6.93 -0.30 -11.35
C LEU A 121 -7.24 1.17 -11.02
N PHE A 122 -6.70 2.10 -11.80
CA PHE A 122 -6.73 3.52 -11.44
C PHE A 122 -7.13 4.41 -12.62
N PRO A 123 -8.42 4.78 -12.72
CA PRO A 123 -8.85 5.88 -13.58
C PRO A 123 -8.24 7.18 -13.05
N SER A 124 -7.27 7.77 -13.77
CA SER A 124 -6.43 8.86 -13.27
C SER A 124 -7.17 10.19 -13.19
N LYS A 125 -7.98 10.35 -12.14
CA LYS A 125 -8.80 11.54 -11.89
C LYS A 125 -8.19 12.48 -10.85
N ASN A 126 -7.03 12.14 -10.29
CA ASN A 126 -6.36 12.94 -9.26
C ASN A 126 -5.97 14.31 -9.83
N ILE A 127 -6.55 15.38 -9.27
CA ILE A 127 -6.32 16.77 -9.71
C ILE A 127 -4.97 17.34 -9.27
N LEU A 128 -4.31 16.68 -8.31
CA LEU A 128 -3.03 17.12 -7.75
C LEU A 128 -1.84 16.71 -8.61
N PHE A 129 -2.06 15.86 -9.63
CA PHE A 129 -1.00 15.50 -10.57
C PHE A 129 -0.73 16.61 -11.58
N ASP A 130 0.55 16.85 -11.83
CA ASP A 130 1.01 17.70 -12.92
C ASP A 130 1.11 16.88 -14.20
N TYR A 131 -0.04 16.70 -14.87
CA TYR A 131 -0.14 15.94 -16.11
C TYR A 131 0.71 16.52 -17.26
N SER A 132 1.12 17.78 -17.19
CA SER A 132 2.02 18.37 -18.20
C SER A 132 3.42 17.75 -18.20
N LYS A 133 3.77 17.01 -17.14
CA LYS A 133 5.05 16.32 -16.95
C LYS A 133 4.94 14.80 -17.04
N LEU A 134 3.80 14.28 -17.48
CA LEU A 134 3.51 12.86 -17.55
C LEU A 134 3.13 12.46 -18.98
N PRO A 135 3.38 11.22 -19.40
CA PRO A 135 3.09 10.76 -20.77
C PRO A 135 1.62 10.35 -20.96
N PHE A 136 0.74 10.70 -20.03
CA PHE A 136 -0.68 10.36 -20.01
C PHE A 136 -1.49 11.55 -19.48
N SER A 137 -2.78 11.54 -19.80
CA SER A 137 -3.73 12.62 -19.48
C SER A 137 -4.57 12.30 -18.26
N ARG A 138 -5.19 13.35 -17.71
CA ARG A 138 -6.21 13.18 -16.68
C ARG A 138 -7.42 12.47 -17.28
N GLY A 139 -7.85 11.39 -16.65
CA GLY A 139 -8.95 10.55 -17.09
C GLY A 139 -8.48 9.22 -17.68
N ASP A 140 -7.23 9.13 -18.11
CA ASP A 140 -6.65 7.89 -18.63
C ASP A 140 -6.67 6.80 -17.54
N ASN A 141 -6.91 5.58 -17.97
CA ASN A 141 -6.79 4.40 -17.13
C ASN A 141 -5.32 4.04 -16.97
N LEU A 142 -4.89 3.87 -15.72
CA LEU A 142 -3.53 3.50 -15.36
C LEU A 142 -3.56 2.31 -14.40
N ILE A 143 -2.41 1.64 -14.24
CA ILE A 143 -2.20 0.72 -13.12
C ILE A 143 -1.31 1.41 -12.07
N TYR A 144 -1.86 1.66 -10.89
CA TYR A 144 -1.13 2.30 -9.80
C TYR A 144 -0.35 1.27 -8.99
N ILE A 145 0.97 1.41 -8.95
CA ILE A 145 1.88 0.56 -8.19
C ILE A 145 1.96 1.06 -6.75
N HIS A 146 1.67 0.17 -5.81
CA HIS A 146 1.80 0.37 -4.37
C HIS A 146 2.89 -0.54 -3.79
N ILE A 147 3.56 -0.04 -2.76
CA ILE A 147 4.74 -0.69 -2.17
C ILE A 147 4.40 -1.10 -0.72
N PRO A 148 3.89 -2.32 -0.49
CA PRO A 148 3.56 -2.75 0.86
C PRO A 148 4.80 -2.84 1.74
N LYS A 149 4.63 -2.54 3.03
CA LYS A 149 5.65 -2.73 4.07
C LYS A 149 5.88 -4.24 4.22
N ALA A 150 6.90 -4.75 3.56
CA ALA A 150 7.25 -6.16 3.53
C ALA A 150 8.78 -6.31 3.54
N ALA A 151 9.28 -7.45 3.08
CA ALA A 151 10.70 -7.70 2.88
C ALA A 151 11.39 -6.64 2.01
N ASN A 152 12.73 -6.70 1.92
CA ASN A 152 13.53 -5.77 1.13
C ASN A 152 12.99 -5.55 -0.29
N LEU A 153 13.20 -4.36 -0.85
CA LEU A 153 12.94 -4.05 -2.26
C LEU A 153 13.99 -4.71 -3.16
N ASP A 154 13.97 -6.03 -3.22
CA ASP A 154 14.79 -6.76 -4.17
C ASP A 154 14.37 -6.41 -5.60
N ILE A 155 15.34 -6.00 -6.41
CA ILE A 155 15.10 -5.46 -7.75
C ILE A 155 14.52 -6.51 -8.71
N GLU A 156 14.95 -7.77 -8.60
CA GLU A 156 14.50 -8.84 -9.47
C GLU A 156 13.09 -9.29 -9.11
N GLU A 157 12.76 -9.31 -7.81
CA GLU A 157 11.39 -9.55 -7.35
C GLU A 157 10.43 -8.42 -7.76
N CYS A 158 10.90 -7.16 -7.77
CA CYS A 158 10.10 -6.05 -8.28
C CYS A 158 9.83 -6.17 -9.79
N LYS A 159 10.84 -6.51 -10.59
CA LYS A 159 10.68 -6.76 -12.05
C LYS A 159 9.69 -7.90 -12.31
N LYS A 160 9.87 -9.04 -11.64
CA LYS A 160 8.94 -10.18 -11.72
C LYS A 160 7.52 -9.79 -11.37
N SER A 161 7.33 -8.93 -10.37
CA SER A 161 6.02 -8.43 -9.96
C SER A 161 5.36 -7.59 -11.05
N ILE A 162 6.11 -6.68 -11.68
CA ILE A 162 5.61 -5.84 -12.78
C ILE A 162 5.26 -6.69 -14.00
N ASP A 163 6.10 -7.67 -14.36
CA ASP A 163 5.83 -8.60 -15.46
C ASP A 163 4.65 -9.54 -15.17
N TYR A 164 4.45 -9.91 -13.91
CA TYR A 164 3.26 -10.64 -13.51
C TYR A 164 2.01 -9.75 -13.66
N ALA A 165 2.06 -8.50 -13.19
CA ALA A 165 0.95 -7.56 -13.34
C ALA A 165 0.55 -7.35 -14.80
N ARG A 166 1.50 -7.19 -15.72
CA ARG A 166 1.22 -7.09 -17.17
C ARG A 166 0.35 -8.24 -17.69
N ARG A 167 0.73 -9.48 -17.36
CA ARG A 167 0.01 -10.69 -17.77
C ARG A 167 -1.34 -10.79 -17.07
N PHE A 168 -1.37 -10.52 -15.77
CA PHE A 168 -2.57 -10.59 -14.95
C PHE A 168 -3.67 -9.64 -15.44
N PHE A 169 -3.36 -8.35 -15.63
CA PHE A 169 -4.37 -7.40 -16.10
C PHE A 169 -4.78 -7.64 -17.55
N ALA A 170 -3.89 -8.15 -18.40
CA ALA A 170 -4.26 -8.57 -19.75
C ALA A 170 -5.22 -9.76 -19.77
N GLU A 171 -5.09 -10.69 -18.82
CA GLU A 171 -5.91 -11.90 -18.73
C GLU A 171 -7.28 -11.65 -18.05
N TYR A 172 -7.29 -10.96 -16.91
CA TYR A 172 -8.48 -10.84 -16.06
C TYR A 172 -9.21 -9.50 -16.20
N PHE A 173 -8.56 -8.47 -16.75
CA PHE A 173 -9.08 -7.10 -16.82
C PHE A 173 -8.85 -6.48 -18.21
N SER A 174 -9.01 -7.26 -19.28
CA SER A 174 -8.73 -6.85 -20.66
C SER A 174 -9.54 -5.63 -21.13
N GLU A 175 -10.72 -5.41 -20.56
CA GLU A 175 -11.57 -4.25 -20.86
C GLU A 175 -11.04 -2.94 -20.21
N PHE A 176 -10.18 -3.05 -19.20
CA PHE A 176 -9.51 -1.92 -18.60
C PHE A 176 -8.25 -1.59 -19.39
N GLU A 177 -8.41 -0.91 -20.52
CA GLU A 177 -7.30 -0.50 -21.37
C GLU A 177 -6.41 0.52 -20.65
N TYR A 178 -5.11 0.24 -20.58
CA TYR A 178 -4.11 1.12 -19.97
C TYR A 178 -2.78 1.00 -20.73
N ASP A 179 -2.03 2.09 -20.77
CA ASP A 179 -0.70 2.16 -21.40
C ASP A 179 0.44 2.35 -20.41
N TYR A 180 0.14 2.73 -19.17
CA TYR A 180 1.15 3.09 -18.19
C TYR A 180 0.83 2.54 -16.80
N PHE A 181 1.92 2.17 -16.11
CA PHE A 181 1.93 2.07 -14.66
C PHE A 181 2.38 3.40 -14.07
N ILE A 182 1.85 3.77 -12.91
CA ILE A 182 2.25 4.96 -12.16
C ILE A 182 2.61 4.59 -10.72
N CYS A 183 3.58 5.27 -10.12
CA CYS A 183 3.91 5.15 -8.70
C CYS A 183 4.26 6.51 -8.10
N GLU A 184 3.68 6.83 -6.95
CA GLU A 184 4.02 7.98 -6.13
C GLU A 184 4.59 7.50 -4.80
N SER A 185 5.81 7.90 -4.47
CA SER A 185 6.42 7.48 -3.21
C SER A 185 7.60 8.35 -2.81
N TRP A 186 7.83 8.47 -1.49
CA TRP A 186 9.09 9.01 -0.95
C TRP A 186 10.31 8.23 -1.44
N LEU A 187 10.14 6.93 -1.73
CA LEU A 187 11.19 6.05 -2.25
C LEU A 187 11.67 6.48 -3.64
N LEU A 188 10.80 7.10 -4.42
CA LEU A 188 11.03 7.54 -5.80
C LEU A 188 11.49 9.00 -5.89
N PHE A 189 11.65 9.69 -4.76
CA PHE A 189 12.10 11.06 -4.76
C PHE A 189 13.50 11.20 -5.39
N LYS A 190 13.62 12.02 -6.44
CA LYS A 190 14.88 12.18 -7.19
C LYS A 190 16.04 12.66 -6.31
N GLY A 191 15.75 13.38 -5.23
CA GLY A 191 16.75 13.83 -4.27
C GLY A 191 17.37 12.70 -3.43
N ASN A 192 16.78 11.49 -3.40
CA ASN A 192 17.33 10.35 -2.66
C ASN A 192 18.75 9.99 -3.10
N ALA A 193 19.07 10.13 -4.39
CA ALA A 193 20.41 9.87 -4.94
C ALA A 193 21.49 10.81 -4.38
N LYS A 194 21.12 11.93 -3.73
CA LYS A 194 22.07 12.87 -3.13
C LYS A 194 22.64 12.39 -1.79
N PHE A 195 21.99 11.42 -1.14
CA PHE A 195 22.40 10.94 0.18
C PHE A 195 22.41 9.42 0.32
N MET A 196 21.71 8.69 -0.56
CA MET A 196 21.76 7.24 -0.57
C MET A 196 22.86 6.73 -1.51
N LYS A 197 23.49 5.60 -1.16
CA LYS A 197 24.44 4.90 -2.03
C LYS A 197 23.72 4.37 -3.28
N LYS A 198 24.39 4.39 -4.44
CA LYS A 198 23.88 3.79 -5.69
C LYS A 198 23.48 2.31 -5.54
N SER A 199 24.15 1.58 -4.67
CA SER A 199 23.86 0.17 -4.40
C SER A 199 22.61 -0.06 -3.54
N ALA A 200 22.01 0.99 -2.97
CA ALA A 200 20.83 0.86 -2.12
C ALA A 200 19.62 0.39 -2.94
N ASN A 201 18.85 -0.54 -2.38
CA ASN A 201 17.66 -1.09 -3.03
C ASN A 201 16.63 -0.02 -3.42
N ILE A 202 16.52 1.06 -2.65
CA ILE A 202 15.64 2.20 -2.96
C ILE A 202 16.08 2.88 -4.27
N ILE A 203 17.39 3.07 -4.46
CA ILE A 203 17.92 3.68 -5.68
C ILE A 203 17.71 2.76 -6.88
N LYS A 204 18.05 1.47 -6.74
CA LYS A 204 17.81 0.47 -7.79
C LYS A 204 16.33 0.37 -8.17
N PHE A 205 15.43 0.39 -7.18
CA PHE A 205 14.00 0.36 -7.43
C PHE A 205 13.53 1.58 -8.22
N ALA A 206 14.03 2.77 -7.89
CA ALA A 206 13.71 3.99 -8.64
C ALA A 206 14.20 3.94 -10.10
N GLU A 207 15.29 3.24 -10.38
CA GLU A 207 15.82 3.03 -11.75
C GLU A 207 14.92 2.15 -12.63
N LEU A 208 13.90 1.47 -12.07
CA LEU A 208 12.89 0.76 -12.88
C LEU A 208 11.92 1.70 -13.59
N PHE A 209 11.85 2.97 -13.18
CA PHE A 209 10.84 3.90 -13.62
C PHE A 209 11.43 5.02 -14.45
N GLU A 210 10.63 5.50 -15.40
CA GLU A 210 10.81 6.81 -16.00
C GLU A 210 10.34 7.89 -15.03
N TYR A 211 11.11 8.97 -14.95
CA TYR A 211 10.87 10.02 -13.96
C TYR A 211 9.95 11.11 -14.52
N GLY A 212 8.83 11.37 -13.83
CA GLY A 212 7.96 12.50 -14.12
C GLY A 212 8.42 13.77 -13.38
N TYR A 213 8.13 13.85 -12.09
CA TYR A 213 8.52 14.99 -11.26
C TYR A 213 8.60 14.62 -9.77
N SER A 214 9.00 15.59 -8.94
CA SER A 214 9.02 15.43 -7.48
C SER A 214 8.35 16.62 -6.82
N ILE A 215 7.77 16.35 -5.65
CA ILE A 215 7.22 17.37 -4.76
C ILE A 215 7.94 17.33 -3.42
N TYR A 216 8.07 18.49 -2.78
CA TYR A 216 8.66 18.57 -1.44
C TYR A 216 7.60 18.29 -0.38
N ASN A 217 7.42 17.00 -0.09
CA ASN A 217 6.62 16.51 1.02
C ASN A 217 7.48 15.56 1.87
N GLU A 218 7.83 15.98 3.08
CA GLU A 218 8.80 15.24 3.90
C GLU A 218 8.15 14.24 4.87
N ALA A 219 6.82 14.28 5.04
CA ALA A 219 6.13 13.54 6.09
C ALA A 219 6.38 12.03 6.03
N GLN A 220 6.19 11.43 4.84
CA GLN A 220 6.35 9.99 4.66
C GLN A 220 7.82 9.55 4.83
N ALA A 221 8.78 10.35 4.36
CA ALA A 221 10.20 10.05 4.56
C ALA A 221 10.59 10.11 6.04
N PHE A 222 10.10 11.10 6.80
CA PHE A 222 10.36 11.18 8.24
C PHE A 222 9.73 10.01 9.00
N GLU A 223 8.50 9.65 8.67
CA GLU A 223 7.81 8.52 9.28
C GLU A 223 8.57 7.22 9.00
N ARG A 224 8.91 6.95 7.75
CA ARG A 224 9.49 5.66 7.34
C ARG A 224 10.97 5.51 7.70
N ILE A 225 11.74 6.60 7.79
CA ILE A 225 13.17 6.55 8.16
C ILE A 225 13.36 6.63 9.68
N PHE A 226 12.55 7.44 10.38
CA PHE A 226 12.78 7.81 11.78
C PHE A 226 11.63 7.48 12.73
N GLY A 227 10.46 7.06 12.23
CA GLY A 227 9.28 6.80 13.05
C GLY A 227 8.59 8.06 13.56
N ILE A 228 8.71 9.19 12.84
CA ILE A 228 8.17 10.49 13.27
C ILE A 228 7.22 11.04 12.20
N SER A 229 5.96 11.26 12.56
CA SER A 229 4.93 11.73 11.62
C SER A 229 5.00 13.24 11.32
N VAL A 230 5.67 14.04 12.16
CA VAL A 230 5.79 15.50 11.98
C VAL A 230 7.21 15.88 11.56
N PRO A 231 7.43 16.41 10.34
CA PRO A 231 8.75 16.81 9.88
C PRO A 231 9.46 17.82 10.79
N ILE A 232 10.75 17.58 11.05
CA ILE A 232 11.57 18.41 11.92
C ILE A 232 12.44 19.36 11.09
N ARG A 233 12.47 20.64 11.49
CA ARG A 233 13.30 21.69 10.85
C ARG A 233 14.49 22.15 11.69
N SER A 234 14.44 21.98 13.02
CA SER A 234 15.52 22.42 13.91
C SER A 234 16.76 21.55 13.72
N LYS A 235 17.91 22.16 13.38
CA LYS A 235 19.19 21.44 13.24
C LYS A 235 19.55 20.62 14.48
N ARG A 236 19.33 21.17 15.68
CA ARG A 236 19.56 20.45 16.95
C ARG A 236 18.71 19.19 17.05
N LYS A 237 17.42 19.28 16.71
CA LYS A 237 16.52 18.12 16.75
C LYS A 237 16.85 17.10 15.65
N ILE A 238 17.25 17.56 14.45
CA ILE A 238 17.71 16.70 13.36
C ILE A 238 18.95 15.90 13.78
N ALA A 239 19.94 16.56 14.41
CA ALA A 239 21.16 15.90 14.88
C ALA A 239 20.89 14.83 15.97
N ALA A 240 19.76 14.94 16.67
CA ALA A 240 19.34 13.99 17.70
C ALA A 240 18.44 12.85 17.18
N LEU A 241 18.15 12.80 15.88
CA LEU A 241 17.39 11.70 15.28
C LEU A 241 18.14 10.35 15.40
N PRO A 242 17.41 9.22 15.38
CA PRO A 242 18.03 7.90 15.33
C PRO A 242 19.01 7.79 14.17
N GLN A 243 20.18 7.19 14.41
CA GLN A 243 21.27 7.00 13.45
C GLN A 243 21.79 5.56 13.48
N ASN A 244 20.89 4.61 13.71
CA ASN A 244 21.20 3.19 13.89
C ASN A 244 21.48 2.48 12.57
N THR A 245 20.94 2.99 11.45
CA THR A 245 21.16 2.44 10.10
C THR A 245 21.97 3.40 9.22
N SER A 246 22.58 2.87 8.14
CA SER A 246 23.28 3.71 7.17
C SER A 246 22.35 4.74 6.51
N LEU A 247 21.10 4.34 6.24
CA LEU A 247 20.08 5.23 5.70
C LEU A 247 19.81 6.40 6.66
N GLN A 248 19.57 6.09 7.93
CA GLN A 248 19.35 7.11 8.96
C GLN A 248 20.52 8.10 9.09
N LYS A 249 21.77 7.59 9.14
CA LYS A 249 22.98 8.44 9.20
C LYS A 249 23.06 9.41 8.01
N SER A 250 22.96 8.87 6.79
CA SER A 250 23.02 9.68 5.58
C SER A 250 21.86 10.67 5.44
N ALA A 251 20.67 10.31 5.90
CA ALA A 251 19.49 11.16 5.91
C ALA A 251 19.65 12.33 6.91
N VAL A 252 20.22 12.09 8.09
CA VAL A 252 20.56 13.15 9.06
C VAL A 252 21.59 14.12 8.48
N GLU A 253 22.67 13.61 7.90
CA GLU A 253 23.70 14.43 7.26
C GLU A 253 23.11 15.32 6.15
N PHE A 254 22.32 14.72 5.26
CA PHE A 254 21.63 15.44 4.18
C PHE A 254 20.69 16.54 4.69
N LYS A 255 19.95 16.27 5.78
CA LYS A 255 19.09 17.30 6.40
C LYS A 255 19.90 18.41 7.06
N LEU A 256 21.01 18.09 7.72
CA LEU A 256 21.89 19.10 8.34
C LEU A 256 22.58 20.00 7.29
N SER A 257 22.86 19.46 6.10
CA SER A 257 23.39 20.21 4.95
C SER A 257 22.33 21.04 4.20
N GLY A 258 21.08 21.10 4.69
CA GLY A 258 20.00 21.88 4.08
C GLY A 258 19.17 21.12 3.03
N GLY A 259 19.39 19.81 2.87
CA GLY A 259 18.57 18.95 2.04
C GLY A 259 17.11 18.90 2.48
N LYS A 260 16.23 18.56 1.54
CA LYS A 260 14.80 18.34 1.76
C LYS A 260 14.42 16.99 1.21
N PHE A 261 13.61 16.25 1.95
CA PHE A 261 12.95 15.05 1.42
C PHE A 261 11.77 15.45 0.54
N GLY A 262 11.20 14.45 -0.12
CA GLY A 262 10.07 14.63 -1.00
C GLY A 262 9.48 13.30 -1.42
N GLU A 263 8.59 13.38 -2.40
CA GLU A 263 7.95 12.26 -3.08
C GLU A 263 8.20 12.40 -4.57
N GLY A 264 8.47 11.28 -5.24
CA GLY A 264 8.60 11.21 -6.68
C GLY A 264 7.34 10.61 -7.31
N ILE A 265 6.92 11.18 -8.43
CA ILE A 265 5.87 10.65 -9.30
C ILE A 265 6.58 10.11 -10.53
N CYS A 266 6.57 8.80 -10.68
CA CYS A 266 7.26 8.09 -11.76
C CYS A 266 6.32 7.11 -12.45
N TRP A 267 6.72 6.65 -13.62
CA TRP A 267 5.88 5.80 -14.47
C TRP A 267 6.69 4.73 -15.19
N ILE A 268 6.00 3.70 -15.68
CA ILE A 268 6.55 2.66 -16.54
C ILE A 268 5.59 2.51 -17.71
N LYS A 269 6.11 2.46 -18.94
CA LYS A 269 5.30 2.09 -20.10
C LYS A 269 4.97 0.60 -20.06
N LYS A 270 3.70 0.25 -20.29
CA LYS A 270 3.22 -1.12 -20.35
C LYS A 270 4.11 -1.99 -21.23
#